data_AF-A0A519SE76-F1
#
_entry.id   AF-A0A519SE76-F1
#
_cell.length_a   1.000
_cell.length_b   1.000
_cell.length_c   1.000
_cell.angle_alpha   90.00
_cell.angle_beta   90.00
_cell.angle_gamma   90.00
#
_symmetry.space_group_name_H-M   'P 1'
#
loop_
_entity.id
_entity.type
_entity.pdbx_description
1 polymer ?
#
loop_
_entity_poly.entity_id
_entity_poly.type
_entity_poly.pdbx_seq_one_letter_code
_entity_poly.pdbx_strand_id
1 'polypeptide(L)'
;MTLEAKRSKVILLRQYPEGTRIHVLNLNRRDIIKSPYYFIQPNDQIYAEPMKIREFGAGANTGQTIQILVTILSAAALVVGLTR
;
A
#
# COMPACT_ATOMS: atom_id res chain seq x y z
N MET A 1 10.41 -4.25 9.09
CA MET A 1 9.05 -4.00 8.58
C MET A 1 9.02 -2.59 8.00
N THR A 2 8.55 -2.41 6.77
CA THR A 2 8.47 -1.10 6.12
C THR A 2 7.48 -0.17 6.86
N LEU A 3 7.63 1.14 6.67
CA LEU A 3 6.77 2.17 7.26
C LEU A 3 5.31 2.11 6.73
N GLU A 4 5.11 1.42 5.61
CA GLU A 4 3.92 1.52 4.76
C GLU A 4 2.89 0.38 4.93
N ALA A 5 3.15 -0.59 5.81
CA ALA A 5 2.25 -1.74 6.01
C ALA A 5 1.11 -1.38 6.96
N LYS A 6 -0.12 -1.79 6.65
CA LYS A 6 -1.29 -1.60 7.53
C LYS A 6 -1.23 -2.55 8.72
N ARG A 7 -0.45 -2.20 9.73
CA ARG A 7 -0.22 -3.01 10.95
C ARG A 7 -1.50 -3.25 11.76
N SER A 8 -2.57 -2.48 11.52
CA SER A 8 -3.85 -2.66 12.20
C SER A 8 -4.60 -3.93 11.76
N LYS A 9 -4.28 -4.48 10.57
CA LYS A 9 -4.98 -5.63 10.01
C LYS A 9 -3.99 -6.49 9.22
N VAL A 10 -3.48 -7.52 9.89
CA VAL A 10 -2.62 -8.54 9.29
C VAL A 10 -3.35 -9.87 9.34
N ILE A 11 -3.34 -10.59 8.24
CA ILE A 11 -3.98 -11.89 8.10
C ILE A 11 -2.91 -12.97 8.23
N LEU A 12 -3.11 -13.90 9.15
CA LEU A 12 -2.30 -15.09 9.34
C LEU A 12 -3.10 -16.31 8.86
N LEU A 13 -2.58 -17.00 7.86
CA LEU A 13 -3.09 -18.29 7.43
C LEU A 13 -2.22 -19.37 8.07
N ARG A 14 -2.81 -20.19 8.93
CA ARG A 14 -2.12 -21.28 9.62
C ARG A 14 -2.76 -22.62 9.24
N GLN A 15 -1.91 -23.57 8.87
CA GLN A 15 -2.35 -24.92 8.54
C GLN A 15 -2.42 -25.77 9.81
N TYR A 16 -3.58 -26.34 10.07
CA TYR A 16 -3.84 -27.31 11.13
C TYR A 16 -4.09 -28.69 10.50
N PRO A 17 -3.99 -29.80 11.26
CA PRO A 17 -4.32 -31.13 10.78
C PRO A 17 -5.73 -31.22 10.14
N GLU A 18 -6.66 -30.43 10.66
CA GLU A 18 -8.04 -30.30 10.20
C GLU A 18 -8.25 -29.32 9.04
N GLY A 19 -7.22 -28.59 8.60
CA GLY A 19 -7.28 -27.62 7.50
C GLY A 19 -6.68 -26.25 7.82
N THR A 20 -6.80 -25.31 6.88
CA THR A 20 -6.25 -23.95 7.02
C THR A 20 -7.22 -23.04 7.76
N ARG A 21 -6.75 -22.39 8.84
CA ARG A 21 -7.51 -21.34 9.54
C ARG A 21 -6.91 -19.97 9.29
N ILE A 22 -7.80 -18.99 9.20
CA ILE A 22 -7.46 -17.58 8.96
C ILE A 22 -7.64 -16.81 10.26
N HIS A 23 -6.59 -16.11 10.70
CA HIS A 23 -6.59 -15.28 11.89
C HIS A 23 -6.31 -13.82 11.52
N VAL A 24 -7.14 -12.90 11.99
CA VAL A 24 -6.92 -11.46 11.79
C VAL A 24 -6.28 -10.88 13.05
N LEU A 25 -5.08 -10.33 12.89
CA LEU A 25 -4.24 -9.82 13.95
C LEU A 25 -4.07 -8.32 13.81
N ASN A 26 -4.06 -7.63 14.94
CA ASN A 26 -3.73 -6.21 15.03
C ASN A 26 -2.36 -6.06 15.72
N LEU A 27 -1.33 -5.77 14.93
CA LEU A 27 0.04 -5.62 15.41
C LEU A 27 0.29 -4.28 16.12
N ASN A 28 -0.66 -3.34 16.10
CA ASN A 28 -0.53 -2.06 16.82
C ASN A 28 -0.84 -2.19 18.31
N ARG A 29 -1.43 -3.31 18.74
CA ARG A 29 -1.78 -3.53 20.13
C ARG A 29 -0.68 -4.34 20.83
N ARG A 30 -0.36 -3.94 22.06
CA ARG A 30 0.64 -4.64 22.91
C ARG A 30 0.17 -6.01 23.39
N ASP A 31 -1.13 -6.30 23.29
CA ASP A 31 -1.72 -7.59 23.62
C ASP A 31 -1.31 -8.71 22.65
N ILE A 32 -0.76 -8.39 21.47
CA ILE A 32 -0.23 -9.36 20.51
C ILE A 32 0.80 -10.30 21.15
N ILE A 33 1.55 -9.80 22.14
CA ILE A 33 2.58 -10.56 22.89
C ILE A 33 1.94 -11.66 23.73
N LYS A 34 0.71 -11.45 24.21
CA LYS A 34 -0.07 -12.43 24.97
C LYS A 34 -0.86 -13.39 24.07
N SER A 35 -0.91 -13.12 22.77
CA SER A 35 -1.67 -13.94 21.84
C SER A 35 -0.91 -15.24 21.50
N PRO A 36 -1.62 -16.35 21.20
CA PRO A 36 -1.00 -17.59 20.74
C PRO A 36 -0.39 -17.47 19.32
N TYR A 37 -0.56 -16.31 18.68
CA TYR A 37 -0.05 -15.98 17.35
C TYR A 37 1.20 -15.10 17.39
N TYR A 38 1.74 -14.83 18.59
CA TYR A 38 2.99 -14.09 18.73
C TYR A 38 4.18 -14.84 18.10
N PHE A 39 4.20 -16.16 18.26
CA PHE A 39 5.17 -17.02 17.62
C PHE A 39 4.61 -17.61 16.33
N ILE A 40 5.39 -17.46 15.26
CA ILE A 40 5.14 -18.06 13.95
C ILE A 40 5.53 -19.52 13.98
N GLN A 41 4.69 -20.34 13.36
CA GLN A 41 4.88 -21.78 13.19
C GLN A 41 5.35 -22.08 11.76
N PRO A 42 5.98 -23.23 11.51
CA PRO A 42 6.26 -23.67 10.15
C PRO A 42 4.98 -23.68 9.29
N ASN A 43 5.09 -23.23 8.05
CA ASN A 43 3.97 -23.11 7.09
C ASN A 43 2.93 -22.02 7.41
N ASP A 44 3.21 -21.12 8.35
CA ASP A 44 2.40 -19.91 8.52
C ASP A 44 2.61 -18.94 7.35
N GLN A 45 1.53 -18.55 6.69
CA GLN A 45 1.54 -17.51 5.66
C GLN A 45 0.97 -16.21 6.23
N ILE A 46 1.76 -15.14 6.13
CA ILE A 46 1.40 -13.81 6.64
C ILE A 46 1.09 -12.89 5.46
N TYR A 47 -0.12 -12.35 5.44
CA TYR A 47 -0.58 -11.40 4.45
C TYR A 47 -0.94 -10.07 5.12
N ALA A 48 -0.27 -9.00 4.72
CA ALA A 48 -0.57 -7.64 5.18
C ALA A 48 -1.06 -6.81 4.00
N GLU A 49 -2.32 -6.37 4.06
CA GLU A 49 -2.87 -5.45 3.06
C GLU A 49 -2.05 -4.14 3.07
N PRO A 50 -1.62 -3.63 1.90
CA PRO A 50 -1.03 -2.29 1.83
C PRO A 50 -2.06 -1.25 2.27
N MET A 51 -1.61 -0.16 2.89
CA MET A 51 -2.52 0.95 3.19
C MET A 51 -3.09 1.55 1.90
N LYS A 52 -4.35 2.02 1.93
CA LYS A 52 -4.99 2.73 0.79
C LYS A 52 -4.21 3.96 0.32
N ILE A 53 -3.35 4.53 1.17
CA ILE A 53 -2.39 5.57 0.78
C ILE A 53 -1.43 5.06 -0.31
N ARG A 54 -1.23 3.75 -0.53
CA ARG A 54 -0.52 3.24 -1.71
C ARG A 54 -1.40 3.10 -2.96
N GLU A 55 -2.72 2.98 -2.81
CA GLU A 55 -3.66 3.01 -3.94
C GLU A 55 -3.85 4.44 -4.47
N PHE A 56 -3.80 5.44 -3.58
CA PHE A 56 -3.98 6.86 -3.93
C PHE A 56 -2.69 7.71 -3.89
N GLY A 57 -1.61 7.22 -3.27
CA GLY A 57 -0.40 7.98 -2.93
C GLY A 57 0.82 7.62 -3.76
N ALA A 58 0.62 7.33 -5.04
CA ALA A 58 1.47 7.95 -6.03
C ALA A 58 0.97 9.39 -6.25
N GLY A 59 1.26 10.29 -5.29
CA GLY A 59 1.16 11.74 -5.50
C GLY A 59 2.03 12.28 -6.64
N ALA A 60 2.68 11.39 -7.40
CA ALA A 60 3.39 11.65 -8.65
C ALA A 60 2.51 12.36 -9.70
N ASN A 61 1.20 12.14 -9.66
CA ASN A 61 0.32 12.62 -10.73
C ASN A 61 0.10 14.13 -10.66
N THR A 62 0.06 14.78 -9.49
CA THR A 62 -0.25 16.22 -9.44
C THR A 62 0.85 17.05 -10.10
N GLY A 63 2.12 16.75 -9.81
CA GLY A 63 3.25 17.42 -10.46
C GLY A 63 3.32 17.12 -11.95
N GLN A 64 3.09 15.86 -12.36
CA GLN A 64 3.08 15.46 -13.76
C GLN A 64 1.91 16.09 -14.54
N THR A 65 0.72 16.17 -13.96
CA THR A 65 -0.44 16.83 -14.58
C THR A 65 -0.18 18.32 -14.78
N ILE A 66 0.41 19.00 -13.79
CA ILE A 66 0.80 20.41 -13.93
C ILE A 66 1.87 20.56 -15.02
N GLN A 67 2.87 19.68 -15.05
CA GLN A 67 3.92 19.72 -16.07
C GLN A 67 3.36 19.51 -17.48
N ILE A 68 2.47 18.52 -17.66
CA ILE A 68 1.80 18.26 -18.94
C ILE A 68 0.98 19.47 -19.38
N LEU A 69 0.22 20.10 -18.48
CA LEU A 69 -0.54 21.31 -18.78
C LEU A 69 0.35 22.47 -19.23
N VAL A 70 1.46 22.71 -18.52
CA VAL A 70 2.43 23.74 -18.89
C VAL A 70 3.05 23.43 -20.25
N THR A 71 3.43 22.17 -20.53
CA THR A 71 3.98 21.78 -21.83
C THR A 71 3.00 22.01 -22.97
N ILE A 72 1.71 21.68 -22.79
CA ILE A 72 0.67 21.92 -23.80
C ILE A 72 0.50 23.42 -24.05
N LEU A 73 0.45 24.23 -22.99
CA LEU A 73 0.33 25.68 -23.09
C LEU A 73 1.54 26.30 -23.80
N SER A 74 2.75 25.88 -23.46
CA SER A 74 3.97 26.34 -24.13
C SER A 74 4.01 25.95 -25.60
N ALA A 75 3.60 24.73 -25.95
CA ALA A 75 3.54 24.29 -27.34
C ALA A 75 2.51 25.09 -28.16
N ALA A 76 1.33 25.36 -27.59
CA ALA A 76 0.30 26.18 -28.25
C ALA A 76 0.77 27.63 -28.47
N ALA A 77 1.42 28.23 -27.46
CA ALA A 77 1.97 29.57 -27.58
C ALA A 77 3.04 29.68 -28.68
N LEU A 78 3.88 28.64 -28.82
CA LEU A 78 4.92 28.56 -29.85
C LEU A 78 4.30 28.50 -31.26
N VAL A 79 3.29 27.65 -31.46
CA VAL A 79 2.59 27.54 -32.76
C VAL A 79 1.92 28.85 -33.14
N VAL A 80 1.24 29.52 -32.20
CA VAL A 80 0.63 30.84 -32.44
C VAL A 80 1.68 31.91 -32.76
N GLY A 81 2.83 31.87 -32.08
CA GLY A 81 3.93 32.80 -32.31
C GLY A 81 4.66 32.60 -33.66
N LEU A 82 4.62 31.40 -34.23
CA LEU A 82 5.18 31.08 -35.56
C LEU A 82 4.20 31.32 -36.71
N THR A 83 2.89 31.33 -36.42
CA THR A 83 1.83 31.52 -37.43
C THR A 83 1.38 32.97 -37.56
N ARG A 84 1.92 33.88 -36.75
CA ARG A 84 1.81 35.33 -36.89
C ARG A 84 3.11 35.92 -37.38
#